data_AF-A0A1H0TZ61-F1
#
_entry.id   AF-A0A1H0TZ61-F1
#
_cell.length_a   1.000
_cell.length_b   1.000
_cell.length_c   1.000
_cell.angle_alpha   90.00
_cell.angle_beta   90.00
_cell.angle_gamma   90.00
#
_symmetry.space_group_name_H-M   'P 1'
#
loop_
_entity.id
_entity.type
_entity.pdbx_description
1 polymer ?
#
loop_
_entity_poly.entity_id
_entity_poly.type
_entity_poly.pdbx_seq_one_letter_code
_entity_poly.pdbx_strand_id
1 'polypeptide(L)'
;MTLLEDAVGANVAWCARVSGGPGTEPHPGCWLAPPDPPPFFPDLVTLRPLVSATDVAAALRDRPVCSVKDSWADVDLTSSGFRMLLEATWIGRAAAGEPAAAPTGWGTVTTPAELGAWSVAAGLPESLPVALLDAPEVAVLARRRAGRLVAGATANRWRGAVGLTNVAGDDPWADLLAMHAGADVTGYEHGDELVAACAAGMVPLGPLRIWVRQSPSDGPAGASAPPAC
;
A
#
# COMPACT_ATOMS: atom_id res chain seq x y z
N MET A 1 -19.52 4.04 -8.26
CA MET A 1 -18.45 3.45 -7.44
C MET A 1 -18.33 4.28 -6.17
N THR A 2 -18.09 3.62 -5.05
CA THR A 2 -17.84 4.27 -3.76
C THR A 2 -16.36 4.61 -3.63
N LEU A 3 -16.03 5.54 -2.75
CA LEU A 3 -14.64 5.92 -2.48
C LEU A 3 -13.80 4.74 -1.95
N LEU A 4 -14.44 3.77 -1.30
CA LEU A 4 -13.80 2.52 -0.88
C LEU A 4 -13.39 1.67 -2.09
N GLU A 5 -14.27 1.52 -3.08
CA GLU A 5 -13.95 0.79 -4.32
C GLU A 5 -12.82 1.49 -5.11
N ASP A 6 -12.80 2.83 -5.11
CA ASP A 6 -11.69 3.59 -5.69
C ASP A 6 -10.38 3.43 -4.91
N ALA A 7 -10.43 3.29 -3.58
CA ALA A 7 -9.26 2.99 -2.76
C ALA A 7 -8.66 1.62 -3.10
N VAL A 8 -9.50 0.59 -3.24
CA VAL A 8 -9.05 -0.74 -3.66
C VAL A 8 -8.48 -0.70 -5.08
N GLY A 9 -9.18 -0.05 -6.02
CA GLY A 9 -8.72 0.09 -7.39
C GLY A 9 -7.38 0.84 -7.50
N ALA A 10 -7.22 1.93 -6.77
CA ALA A 10 -5.95 2.66 -6.69
C ALA A 10 -4.83 1.78 -6.12
N ASN A 11 -5.09 1.02 -5.05
CA ASN A 11 -4.11 0.08 -4.51
C ASN A 11 -3.71 -0.99 -5.53
N VAL A 12 -4.65 -1.64 -6.20
CA VAL A 12 -4.36 -2.67 -7.22
C VAL A 12 -3.56 -2.07 -8.37
N ALA A 13 -3.95 -0.88 -8.84
CA ALA A 13 -3.25 -0.18 -9.91
C ALA A 13 -1.82 0.21 -9.51
N TRP A 14 -1.57 0.49 -8.23
CA TRP A 14 -0.24 0.70 -7.67
C TRP A 14 0.56 -0.61 -7.62
N CYS A 15 0.00 -1.66 -7.02
CA CYS A 15 0.64 -2.97 -6.91
C CYS A 15 1.01 -3.55 -8.28
N ALA A 16 0.16 -3.42 -9.28
CA ALA A 16 0.43 -3.84 -10.65
C ALA A 16 1.66 -3.14 -11.25
N ARG A 17 1.79 -1.82 -11.06
CA ARG A 17 2.94 -1.05 -11.56
C ARG A 17 4.23 -1.47 -10.89
N VAL A 18 4.22 -1.60 -9.56
CA VAL A 18 5.43 -1.98 -8.81
C VAL A 18 5.84 -3.42 -9.09
N SER A 19 4.86 -4.31 -9.30
CA SER A 19 5.10 -5.72 -9.64
C SER A 19 5.43 -5.94 -11.13
N GLY A 20 5.55 -4.88 -11.93
CA GLY A 20 5.98 -4.96 -13.33
C GLY A 20 4.93 -5.46 -14.33
N GLY A 21 3.64 -5.48 -13.98
CA GLY A 21 2.60 -5.91 -14.92
C GLY A 21 1.17 -5.89 -14.37
N PRO A 22 0.15 -5.99 -15.24
CA PRO A 22 -1.26 -5.85 -14.87
C PRO A 22 -1.80 -6.95 -13.95
N GLY A 23 -1.05 -8.04 -13.72
CA GLY A 23 -1.54 -9.22 -13.01
C GLY A 23 -2.59 -10.00 -13.79
N THR A 24 -3.28 -10.92 -13.11
CA THR A 24 -4.39 -11.72 -13.67
C THR A 24 -5.56 -11.73 -12.69
N GLU A 25 -6.73 -12.20 -13.14
CA GLU A 25 -7.89 -12.46 -12.28
C GLU A 25 -8.28 -13.95 -12.40
N PRO A 26 -7.60 -14.85 -11.66
CA PRO A 26 -7.85 -16.30 -11.78
C PRO A 26 -9.23 -16.72 -11.26
N HIS A 27 -9.82 -15.92 -10.36
CA HIS A 27 -11.16 -16.12 -9.80
C HIS A 27 -11.89 -14.78 -9.70
N PRO A 28 -13.23 -14.75 -9.85
CA PRO A 28 -13.99 -13.51 -9.77
C PRO A 28 -13.80 -12.79 -8.44
N GLY A 29 -13.21 -11.60 -8.48
CA GLY A 29 -12.92 -10.81 -7.29
C GLY A 29 -11.53 -11.03 -6.69
N CYS A 30 -10.61 -11.70 -7.38
CA CYS A 30 -9.22 -11.90 -6.93
C CYS A 30 -8.25 -11.37 -7.97
N TRP A 31 -7.57 -10.25 -7.70
CA TRP A 31 -6.42 -9.85 -8.51
C TRP A 31 -5.17 -10.57 -8.01
N LEU A 32 -4.47 -11.26 -8.90
CA LEU A 32 -3.22 -11.96 -8.64
C LEU A 32 -2.07 -11.19 -9.32
N ALA A 33 -1.05 -10.83 -8.55
CA ALA A 33 0.14 -10.15 -9.04
C ALA A 33 0.93 -11.05 -10.02
N PRO A 34 1.81 -10.49 -10.85
CA PRO A 34 2.89 -11.26 -11.50
C PRO A 34 3.69 -12.12 -10.48
N PRO A 35 4.43 -13.14 -10.94
CA PRO A 35 5.31 -13.93 -10.07
C PRO A 35 6.34 -13.04 -9.35
N ASP A 36 6.70 -13.42 -8.13
CA ASP A 36 7.73 -12.77 -7.30
C ASP A 36 7.55 -11.25 -7.16
N PRO A 37 6.38 -10.76 -6.67
CA PRO A 37 6.20 -9.34 -6.43
C PRO A 37 7.24 -8.82 -5.40
N PRO A 38 7.68 -7.55 -5.49
CA PRO A 38 8.65 -7.02 -4.54
C PRO A 38 8.16 -7.11 -3.09
N PRO A 39 9.06 -7.18 -2.09
CA PRO A 39 8.64 -7.26 -0.69
C PRO A 39 7.73 -6.07 -0.30
N PHE A 40 6.76 -6.35 0.59
CA PHE A 40 5.63 -5.46 0.97
C PHE A 40 4.53 -5.28 -0.09
N PHE A 41 4.64 -5.91 -1.26
CA PHE A 41 3.55 -5.95 -2.24
C PHE A 41 2.83 -7.31 -2.20
N PRO A 42 1.49 -7.32 -2.19
CA PRO A 42 0.73 -8.55 -2.03
C PRO A 42 0.77 -9.43 -3.28
N ASP A 43 0.77 -10.75 -3.09
CA ASP A 43 0.57 -11.70 -4.18
C ASP A 43 -0.86 -11.66 -4.71
N LEU A 44 -1.83 -11.46 -3.82
CA LEU A 44 -3.25 -11.40 -4.16
C LEU A 44 -3.94 -10.25 -3.43
N VAL A 45 -4.84 -9.56 -4.13
CA VAL A 45 -5.73 -8.55 -3.56
C VAL A 45 -7.17 -8.96 -3.85
N THR A 46 -8.01 -9.03 -2.82
CA THR A 46 -9.46 -9.20 -3.07
C THR A 46 -10.00 -7.92 -3.71
N LEU A 47 -10.98 -8.03 -4.60
CA LEU A 47 -11.58 -6.92 -5.38
C LEU A 47 -13.07 -6.69 -5.12
N ARG A 48 -13.73 -7.55 -4.34
CA ARG A 48 -15.10 -7.35 -3.87
C ARG A 48 -15.30 -8.02 -2.49
N PRO A 49 -16.34 -7.66 -1.73
CA PRO A 49 -16.68 -8.39 -0.51
C PRO A 49 -17.13 -9.82 -0.82
N LEU A 50 -17.08 -10.67 0.20
CA LEU A 50 -17.55 -12.05 0.21
C LEU A 50 -16.84 -12.91 -0.86
N VAL A 51 -15.54 -12.69 -1.05
CA VAL A 51 -14.70 -13.58 -1.84
C VAL A 51 -14.47 -14.88 -1.06
N SER A 52 -14.54 -16.01 -1.74
CA SER A 52 -14.35 -17.33 -1.12
C SER A 52 -12.90 -17.51 -0.66
N ALA A 53 -12.70 -17.89 0.62
CA ALA A 53 -11.39 -18.29 1.13
C ALA A 53 -10.79 -19.45 0.33
N THR A 54 -11.64 -20.36 -0.18
CA THR A 54 -11.20 -21.46 -1.04
C THR A 54 -10.70 -20.96 -2.40
N ASP A 55 -11.35 -19.96 -3.00
CA ASP A 55 -10.91 -19.37 -4.27
C ASP A 55 -9.59 -18.62 -4.10
N VAL A 56 -9.42 -17.88 -2.98
CA VAL A 56 -8.14 -17.23 -2.63
C VAL A 56 -7.03 -18.27 -2.46
N ALA A 57 -7.28 -19.34 -1.70
CA ALA A 57 -6.31 -20.40 -1.50
C ALA A 57 -5.96 -21.15 -2.79
N ALA A 58 -6.95 -21.35 -3.68
CA ALA A 58 -6.75 -21.97 -4.99
C ALA A 58 -5.89 -21.10 -5.91
N ALA A 59 -6.14 -19.78 -5.96
CA ALA A 59 -5.35 -18.83 -6.74
C ALA A 59 -3.86 -18.81 -6.34
N LEU A 60 -3.56 -19.10 -5.07
CA LEU A 60 -2.21 -19.09 -4.49
C LEU A 60 -1.64 -20.49 -4.27
N ARG A 61 -2.21 -21.53 -4.90
CA ARG A 61 -1.79 -22.93 -4.69
C ARG A 61 -0.30 -23.15 -4.98
N ASP A 62 0.22 -22.49 -5.99
CA ASP A 62 1.61 -22.64 -6.44
C ASP A 62 2.56 -21.61 -5.79
N ARG A 63 2.08 -20.83 -4.80
CA ARG A 63 2.87 -19.84 -4.05
C ARG A 63 2.96 -20.23 -2.57
N PRO A 64 4.00 -20.99 -2.15
CA PRO A 64 4.13 -21.48 -0.78
C PRO A 64 4.43 -20.35 0.21
N VAL A 65 5.23 -19.36 -0.21
CA VAL A 65 5.40 -18.07 0.49
C VAL A 65 4.57 -17.05 -0.26
N CYS A 66 3.59 -16.46 0.40
CA CYS A 66 2.76 -15.43 -0.23
C CYS A 66 2.03 -14.56 0.80
N SER A 67 1.48 -13.45 0.31
CA SER A 67 0.64 -12.55 1.08
C SER A 67 -0.65 -12.18 0.36
N VAL A 68 -1.71 -11.94 1.14
CA VAL A 68 -3.02 -11.52 0.65
C VAL A 68 -3.37 -10.20 1.29
N LYS A 69 -3.76 -9.21 0.49
CA LYS A 69 -4.52 -8.05 0.96
C LYS A 69 -6.01 -8.36 0.79
N ASP A 70 -6.65 -8.70 1.91
CA ASP A 70 -8.10 -8.80 1.99
C ASP A 70 -8.68 -7.39 2.20
N SER A 71 -9.17 -6.81 1.11
CA SER A 71 -9.61 -5.42 1.06
C SER A 71 -10.94 -5.16 1.78
N TRP A 72 -11.72 -6.18 2.19
CA TRP A 72 -12.96 -6.01 2.97
C TRP A 72 -12.89 -6.59 4.38
N ALA A 73 -11.76 -7.19 4.75
CA ALA A 73 -11.57 -7.87 6.05
C ALA A 73 -12.65 -8.93 6.33
N ASP A 74 -13.16 -9.61 5.31
CA ASP A 74 -14.25 -10.58 5.39
C ASP A 74 -13.86 -12.00 4.95
N VAL A 75 -12.56 -12.24 4.68
CA VAL A 75 -12.02 -13.56 4.33
C VAL A 75 -11.18 -14.11 5.47
N ASP A 76 -11.54 -15.30 5.95
CA ASP A 76 -10.71 -16.06 6.91
C ASP A 76 -9.83 -17.08 6.17
N LEU A 77 -8.51 -16.85 6.20
CA LEU A 77 -7.50 -17.69 5.54
C LEU A 77 -6.73 -18.60 6.51
N THR A 78 -7.10 -18.64 7.78
CA THR A 78 -6.41 -19.42 8.83
C THR A 78 -6.36 -20.91 8.48
N SER A 79 -7.47 -21.47 8.01
CA SER A 79 -7.57 -22.87 7.57
C SER A 79 -6.68 -23.20 6.37
N SER A 80 -6.22 -22.19 5.62
CA SER A 80 -5.32 -22.32 4.47
C SER A 80 -3.85 -22.04 4.83
N GLY A 81 -3.53 -22.02 6.13
CA GLY A 81 -2.17 -21.85 6.65
C GLY A 81 -1.68 -20.40 6.70
N PHE A 82 -2.55 -19.42 6.50
CA PHE A 82 -2.18 -18.02 6.65
C PHE A 82 -2.31 -17.56 8.11
N ARG A 83 -1.46 -16.63 8.51
CA ARG A 83 -1.64 -15.82 9.72
C ARG A 83 -1.95 -14.37 9.33
N MET A 84 -2.77 -13.70 10.13
CA MET A 84 -2.99 -12.27 9.97
C MET A 84 -1.72 -11.52 10.40
N LEU A 85 -1.18 -10.69 9.52
CA LEU A 85 -0.02 -9.85 9.78
C LEU A 85 -0.46 -8.51 10.39
N LEU A 86 -1.51 -7.92 9.81
CA LEU A 86 -1.94 -6.56 10.11
C LEU A 86 -3.44 -6.42 9.81
N GLU A 87 -4.16 -5.71 10.66
CA GLU A 87 -5.44 -5.09 10.34
C GLU A 87 -5.23 -3.59 10.18
N ALA A 88 -5.79 -3.01 9.13
CA ALA A 88 -5.69 -1.59 8.80
C ALA A 88 -7.04 -1.05 8.36
N THR A 89 -7.12 0.25 8.05
CA THR A 89 -8.36 0.90 7.65
C THR A 89 -8.14 1.66 6.35
N TRP A 90 -8.98 1.39 5.35
CA TRP A 90 -9.10 2.25 4.19
C TRP A 90 -9.58 3.62 4.63
N ILE A 91 -8.98 4.66 4.07
CA ILE A 91 -9.30 6.05 4.34
C ILE A 91 -9.53 6.78 3.02
N GLY A 92 -10.38 7.80 3.05
CA GLY A 92 -10.55 8.68 1.90
C GLY A 92 -11.12 10.03 2.24
N ARG A 93 -10.98 10.94 1.28
CA ARG A 93 -11.55 12.28 1.32
C ARG A 93 -12.01 12.63 -0.08
N ALA A 94 -13.27 13.05 -0.21
CA ALA A 94 -13.78 13.56 -1.47
C ALA A 94 -13.10 14.89 -1.84
N ALA A 95 -13.01 15.18 -3.14
CA ALA A 95 -12.53 16.47 -3.64
C ALA A 95 -13.30 17.63 -2.97
N ALA A 96 -12.55 18.64 -2.53
CA ALA A 96 -13.09 19.71 -1.67
C ALA A 96 -12.76 21.12 -2.19
N GLY A 97 -12.19 21.24 -3.39
CA GLY A 97 -11.86 22.53 -4.00
C GLY A 97 -10.84 22.38 -5.11
N GLU A 98 -10.19 23.48 -5.49
CA GLU A 98 -9.08 23.43 -6.44
C GLU A 98 -7.78 23.00 -5.75
N PRO A 99 -6.87 22.28 -6.44
CA PRO A 99 -5.56 21.98 -5.92
C PRO A 99 -4.81 23.26 -5.52
N ALA A 100 -4.24 23.28 -4.31
CA ALA A 100 -3.35 24.36 -3.92
C ALA A 100 -1.98 24.20 -4.60
N ALA A 101 -1.23 25.29 -4.69
CA ALA A 101 0.20 25.19 -4.99
C ALA A 101 0.89 24.27 -3.96
N ALA A 102 1.85 23.48 -4.41
CA ALA A 102 2.59 22.58 -3.53
C ALA A 102 3.18 23.39 -2.35
N PRO A 103 2.91 22.98 -1.09
CA PRO A 103 3.47 23.66 0.07
C PRO A 103 5.00 23.68 0.02
N THR A 104 5.60 24.64 0.72
CA THR A 104 7.06 24.85 0.66
C THR A 104 7.84 23.57 0.98
N GLY A 105 8.80 23.26 0.12
CA GLY A 105 9.70 22.11 0.27
C GLY A 105 9.20 20.82 -0.39
N TRP A 106 7.95 20.74 -0.82
CA TRP A 106 7.46 19.62 -1.62
C TRP A 106 7.92 19.68 -3.07
N GLY A 107 8.26 18.53 -3.62
CA GLY A 107 8.57 18.34 -5.03
C GLY A 107 8.49 16.87 -5.42
N THR A 108 8.65 16.61 -6.71
CA THR A 108 8.65 15.24 -7.25
C THR A 108 10.08 14.72 -7.35
N VAL A 109 10.30 13.48 -6.94
CA VAL A 109 11.53 12.71 -7.20
C VAL A 109 11.56 12.36 -8.69
N THR A 110 12.64 12.74 -9.38
CA THR A 110 12.72 12.60 -10.85
C THR A 110 13.93 11.80 -11.34
N THR A 111 14.84 11.42 -10.43
CA THR A 111 16.03 10.65 -10.79
C THR A 111 16.08 9.29 -10.09
N PRO A 112 16.69 8.25 -10.70
CA PRO A 112 16.88 6.96 -10.05
C PRO A 112 17.63 7.05 -8.72
N ALA A 113 18.61 7.94 -8.61
CA ALA A 113 19.37 8.14 -7.38
C ALA A 113 18.50 8.71 -6.25
N GLU A 114 17.66 9.70 -6.57
CA GLU A 114 16.69 10.23 -5.61
C GLU A 114 15.64 9.19 -5.22
N LEU A 115 15.18 8.36 -6.15
CA LEU A 115 14.20 7.29 -5.88
C LEU A 115 14.77 6.24 -4.94
N GLY A 116 16.03 5.84 -5.12
CA GLY A 116 16.71 4.94 -4.20
C GLY A 116 16.81 5.53 -2.80
N ALA A 117 17.29 6.78 -2.68
CA ALA A 117 17.39 7.46 -1.39
C ALA A 117 16.01 7.66 -0.71
N TRP A 118 14.98 7.97 -1.51
CA TRP A 118 13.62 8.12 -1.04
C TRP A 118 13.05 6.79 -0.53
N SER A 119 13.26 5.68 -1.25
CA SER A 119 12.74 4.36 -0.88
C SER A 119 13.31 3.89 0.46
N VAL A 120 14.61 4.12 0.68
CA VAL A 120 15.27 3.84 1.97
C VAL A 120 14.65 4.67 3.09
N ALA A 121 14.44 5.97 2.87
CA ALA A 121 13.85 6.85 3.87
C ALA A 121 12.38 6.52 4.17
N ALA A 122 11.64 5.98 3.19
CA ALA A 122 10.28 5.49 3.35
C ALA A 122 10.21 4.11 4.04
N GLY A 123 11.35 3.52 4.43
CA GLY A 123 11.40 2.23 5.11
C GLY A 123 11.11 1.03 4.19
N LEU A 124 11.21 1.21 2.88
CA LEU A 124 11.05 0.11 1.94
C LEU A 124 12.30 -0.79 1.97
N PRO A 125 12.14 -2.13 1.92
CA PRO A 125 13.26 -3.06 1.97
C PRO A 125 14.08 -3.04 0.67
N GLU A 126 13.45 -2.62 -0.42
CA GLU A 126 14.06 -2.49 -1.74
C GLU A 126 13.65 -1.15 -2.37
N SER A 127 14.46 -0.66 -3.31
CA SER A 127 14.11 0.54 -4.06
C SER A 127 12.89 0.27 -4.93
N LEU A 128 11.98 1.25 -5.00
CA LEU A 128 10.92 1.22 -5.99
C LEU A 128 11.49 1.15 -7.42
N PRO A 129 10.79 0.48 -8.36
CA PRO A 129 11.22 0.37 -9.75
C PRO A 129 11.43 1.74 -10.40
N VAL A 130 12.56 1.92 -11.08
CA VAL A 130 12.90 3.18 -11.76
C VAL A 130 11.91 3.55 -12.87
N ALA A 131 11.24 2.55 -13.47
CA ALA A 131 10.21 2.75 -14.50
C ALA A 131 9.00 3.55 -13.99
N LEU A 132 8.81 3.67 -12.67
CA LEU A 132 7.76 4.52 -12.09
C LEU A 132 8.00 6.01 -12.31
N LEU A 133 9.25 6.43 -12.56
CA LEU A 133 9.58 7.84 -12.86
C LEU A 133 9.02 8.28 -14.23
N ASP A 134 8.82 7.32 -15.13
CA ASP A 134 8.29 7.56 -16.48
C ASP A 134 6.76 7.35 -16.55
N ALA A 135 6.13 6.89 -15.46
CA ALA A 135 4.70 6.59 -15.43
C ALA A 135 3.89 7.87 -15.15
N PRO A 136 3.09 8.40 -16.10
CA PRO A 136 2.43 9.69 -15.95
C PRO A 136 1.32 9.69 -14.88
N GLU A 137 0.83 8.52 -14.47
CA GLU A 137 -0.13 8.41 -13.38
C GLU A 137 0.51 8.37 -12.00
N VAL A 138 1.84 8.29 -11.90
CA VAL A 138 2.58 8.15 -10.65
C VAL A 138 3.39 9.41 -10.37
N ALA A 139 3.40 9.83 -9.11
CA ALA A 139 4.36 10.81 -8.60
C ALA A 139 4.95 10.31 -7.28
N VAL A 140 6.27 10.30 -7.18
CA VAL A 140 6.97 10.06 -5.91
C VAL A 140 7.25 11.43 -5.30
N LEU A 141 6.56 11.74 -4.21
CA LEU A 141 6.54 13.05 -3.57
C LEU A 141 7.54 13.08 -2.42
N ALA A 142 8.32 14.16 -2.36
CA ALA A 142 9.34 14.38 -1.35
C ALA A 142 9.23 15.79 -0.79
N ARG A 143 9.09 15.90 0.52
CA ARG A 143 9.26 17.16 1.25
C ARG A 143 10.69 17.26 1.73
N ARG A 144 11.38 18.34 1.37
CA ARG A 144 12.75 18.61 1.80
C ARG A 144 12.84 19.88 2.64
N ARG A 145 13.62 19.80 3.72
CA ARG A 145 14.00 20.95 4.55
C ARG A 145 15.52 21.00 4.66
N ALA A 146 16.12 22.11 4.22
CA ALA A 146 17.58 22.26 4.14
C ALA A 146 18.26 21.09 3.39
N GLY A 147 17.67 20.64 2.28
CA GLY A 147 18.16 19.54 1.44
C GLY A 147 17.84 18.12 1.94
N ARG A 148 17.49 17.96 3.23
CA ARG A 148 17.14 16.67 3.83
C ARG A 148 15.68 16.30 3.56
N LEU A 149 15.43 15.04 3.20
CA LEU A 149 14.08 14.47 3.12
C LEU A 149 13.48 14.39 4.53
N VAL A 150 12.32 15.01 4.72
CA VAL A 150 11.61 15.06 6.02
C VAL A 150 10.23 14.43 5.97
N ALA A 151 9.63 14.33 4.78
CA ALA A 151 8.38 13.62 4.57
C ALA A 151 8.26 13.15 3.12
N GLY A 152 7.40 12.18 2.85
CA GLY A 152 7.17 11.67 1.51
C GLY A 152 5.88 10.87 1.38
N ALA A 153 5.48 10.66 0.13
CA ALA A 153 4.40 9.76 -0.25
C ALA A 153 4.56 9.35 -1.71
N THR A 154 4.00 8.22 -2.11
CA THR A 154 3.72 7.94 -3.52
C THR A 154 2.26 8.23 -3.81
N ALA A 155 2.02 8.99 -4.87
CA ALA A 155 0.69 9.30 -5.39
C ALA A 155 0.47 8.53 -6.69
N ASN A 156 -0.67 7.85 -6.82
CA ASN A 156 -1.03 7.12 -8.03
C ASN A 156 -2.47 7.44 -8.46
N ARG A 157 -2.67 7.81 -9.73
CA ARG A 157 -4.00 8.16 -10.25
C ARG A 157 -4.80 6.92 -10.64
N TRP A 158 -6.06 6.90 -10.25
CA TRP A 158 -7.04 5.87 -10.60
C TRP A 158 -8.42 6.50 -10.79
N ARG A 159 -8.94 6.46 -12.03
CA ARG A 159 -10.31 6.90 -12.37
C ARG A 159 -10.71 8.30 -11.85
N GLY A 160 -9.75 9.20 -11.68
CA GLY A 160 -9.96 10.56 -11.16
C GLY A 160 -9.62 10.72 -9.69
N ALA A 161 -9.50 9.64 -8.93
CA ALA A 161 -8.96 9.63 -7.58
C ALA A 161 -7.42 9.54 -7.58
N VAL A 162 -6.81 9.95 -6.47
CA VAL A 162 -5.39 9.82 -6.15
C VAL A 162 -5.24 8.90 -4.95
N GLY A 163 -4.67 7.73 -5.17
CA GLY A 163 -4.20 6.86 -4.09
C GLY A 163 -2.89 7.39 -3.54
N LEU A 164 -2.84 7.57 -2.22
CA LEU A 164 -1.63 7.86 -1.46
C LEU A 164 -1.22 6.58 -0.71
N THR A 165 0.04 6.21 -0.86
CA THR A 165 0.67 5.08 -0.16
C THR A 165 2.11 5.43 0.16
N ASN A 166 2.73 4.68 1.07
CA ASN A 166 4.09 4.94 1.56
C ASN A 166 4.22 6.36 2.14
N VAL A 167 3.18 6.83 2.84
CA VAL A 167 3.16 8.14 3.49
C VAL A 167 4.01 8.05 4.75
N ALA A 168 5.00 8.93 4.90
CA ALA A 168 5.89 8.91 6.04
C ALA A 168 6.48 10.29 6.33
N GLY A 169 6.93 10.49 7.58
CA GLY A 169 7.71 11.64 8.02
C GLY A 169 6.93 12.69 8.79
N ASP A 170 7.45 13.92 8.82
CA ASP A 170 6.98 15.00 9.69
C ASP A 170 5.65 15.59 9.19
N ASP A 171 4.52 15.15 9.76
CA ASP A 171 3.15 15.62 9.54
C ASP A 171 2.76 15.82 8.06
N PRO A 172 2.87 14.77 7.20
CA PRO A 172 2.70 14.91 5.75
C PRO A 172 1.26 15.19 5.31
N TRP A 173 0.28 14.72 6.07
CA TRP A 173 -1.10 14.58 5.60
C TRP A 173 -1.76 15.91 5.21
N ALA A 174 -1.64 16.95 6.02
CA ALA A 174 -2.27 18.23 5.72
C ALA A 174 -1.77 18.82 4.39
N ASP A 175 -0.46 18.72 4.13
CA ASP A 175 0.15 19.19 2.89
C ASP A 175 -0.27 18.34 1.69
N LEU A 176 -0.28 17.01 1.83
CA LEU A 176 -0.71 16.08 0.78
C LEU A 176 -2.18 16.31 0.39
N LEU A 177 -3.05 16.53 1.37
CA LEU A 177 -4.47 16.81 1.12
C LEU A 177 -4.71 18.19 0.49
N ALA A 178 -3.85 19.17 0.76
CA ALA A 178 -3.90 20.47 0.08
C ALA A 178 -3.44 20.36 -1.38
N MET A 179 -2.37 19.61 -1.64
CA MET A 179 -1.84 19.35 -2.99
C MET A 179 -2.83 18.61 -3.89
N HIS A 180 -3.71 17.80 -3.30
CA HIS A 180 -4.67 16.98 -4.03
C HIS A 180 -6.13 17.39 -3.79
N ALA A 181 -6.39 18.62 -3.35
CA ALA A 181 -7.74 19.09 -3.01
C ALA A 181 -8.78 18.99 -4.14
N GLY A 182 -8.32 19.01 -5.41
CA GLY A 182 -9.15 18.85 -6.61
C GLY A 182 -9.40 17.42 -7.08
N ALA A 183 -8.99 16.42 -6.32
CA ALA A 183 -9.27 15.02 -6.59
C ALA A 183 -9.75 14.33 -5.32
N ASP A 184 -10.51 13.25 -5.50
CA ASP A 184 -10.74 12.31 -4.41
C ASP A 184 -9.39 11.71 -4.00
N VAL A 185 -9.12 11.68 -2.70
CA VAL A 185 -7.89 11.10 -2.14
C VAL A 185 -8.24 9.82 -1.42
N THR A 186 -7.48 8.76 -1.67
CA THR A 186 -7.65 7.46 -1.03
C THR A 186 -6.32 6.95 -0.47
N GLY A 187 -6.38 6.04 0.49
CA GLY A 187 -5.22 5.40 1.09
C GLY A 187 -5.66 4.37 2.12
N TYR A 188 -4.71 3.80 2.86
CA TYR A 188 -5.02 3.03 4.05
C TYR A 188 -3.93 3.24 5.08
N GLU A 189 -4.32 3.24 6.35
CA GLU A 189 -3.39 3.41 7.46
C GLU A 189 -3.81 2.55 8.66
N HIS A 190 -2.91 2.44 9.64
CA HIS A 190 -3.17 1.79 10.91
C HIS A 190 -2.47 2.54 12.06
N GLY A 191 -2.90 2.27 13.30
CA GLY A 191 -2.25 2.85 14.50
C GLY A 191 -2.22 4.38 14.48
N ASP A 192 -1.08 4.94 14.87
CA ASP A 192 -0.89 6.39 14.99
C ASP A 192 -0.96 7.11 13.63
N GLU A 193 -0.57 6.46 12.54
CA GLU A 193 -0.65 7.03 11.19
C GLU A 193 -2.11 7.18 10.73
N LEU A 194 -2.99 6.26 11.13
CA LEU A 194 -4.44 6.40 10.90
C LEU A 194 -5.01 7.60 11.66
N VAL A 195 -4.57 7.79 12.91
CA VAL A 195 -4.98 8.94 13.73
C VAL A 195 -4.50 10.24 13.08
N ALA A 196 -3.25 10.30 12.62
CA ALA A 196 -2.68 11.47 11.94
C ALA A 196 -3.42 11.79 10.64
N ALA A 197 -3.72 10.78 9.80
CA ALA A 197 -4.48 10.96 8.57
C ALA A 197 -5.89 11.50 8.85
N CYS A 198 -6.57 10.97 9.86
CA CYS A 198 -7.89 11.43 10.26
C CYS A 198 -7.88 12.85 10.84
N ALA A 199 -6.88 13.19 11.65
CA ALA A 199 -6.70 14.54 12.19
C ALA A 199 -6.50 15.58 11.07
N ALA A 200 -5.88 15.20 9.95
CA ALA A 200 -5.73 16.04 8.77
C ALA A 200 -6.99 16.12 7.89
N GLY A 201 -8.01 15.28 8.13
CA GLY A 201 -9.29 15.33 7.44
C GLY A 201 -9.63 14.14 6.53
N MET A 202 -8.84 13.05 6.58
CA MET A 202 -9.25 11.78 5.97
C MET A 202 -10.35 11.10 6.79
N VAL A 203 -11.27 10.42 6.11
CA VAL A 203 -12.39 9.71 6.76
C VAL A 203 -12.21 8.19 6.60
N PRO A 204 -12.39 7.39 7.66
CA PRO A 204 -12.42 5.93 7.57
C PRO A 204 -13.51 5.44 6.63
N LEU A 205 -13.16 4.49 5.75
CA LEU A 205 -14.07 3.90 4.75
C LEU A 205 -14.42 2.44 5.05
N GLY A 206 -13.54 1.73 5.76
CA GLY A 206 -13.75 0.33 6.15
C GLY A 206 -12.44 -0.39 6.47
N PRO A 207 -12.49 -1.53 7.19
CA PRO A 207 -11.30 -2.29 7.54
C PRO A 207 -10.73 -3.06 6.33
N LEU A 208 -9.44 -3.40 6.43
CA LEU A 208 -8.77 -4.36 5.56
C LEU A 208 -7.80 -5.22 6.38
N ARG A 209 -7.45 -6.40 5.86
CA ARG A 209 -6.49 -7.31 6.50
C ARG A 209 -5.37 -7.71 5.57
N ILE A 210 -4.17 -7.80 6.12
CA ILE A 210 -3.02 -8.38 5.45
C ILE A 210 -2.77 -9.75 6.05
N TRP A 211 -2.77 -10.77 5.21
CA TRP A 211 -2.48 -12.16 5.56
C TRP A 211 -1.15 -12.57 4.96
N VAL A 212 -0.40 -13.41 5.67
CA VAL A 212 0.85 -13.99 5.16
C VAL A 212 0.89 -15.49 5.41
N ARG A 213 1.45 -16.21 4.45
CA ARG A 213 1.80 -17.62 4.56
C ARG A 213 3.29 -17.74 4.27
N GLN A 214 4.00 -18.38 5.19
CA GLN A 214 5.43 -18.66 5.06
C GLN A 214 5.60 -20.14 4.67
N SER A 215 6.75 -20.47 4.08
CA SER A 215 7.11 -21.86 3.84
C SER A 215 7.19 -22.61 5.18
N PRO A 216 6.83 -23.91 5.24
CA PRO A 216 6.89 -24.72 6.46
C PRO A 216 8.27 -24.91 7.12
N SER A 217 9.28 -24.14 6.73
CA SER A 217 10.66 -24.23 7.23
C SER A 217 11.12 -23.07 8.13
N ASP A 218 10.29 -22.06 8.38
CA ASP A 218 10.58 -21.00 9.36
C ASP A 218 9.60 -21.06 10.55
N GLY A 219 9.64 -22.17 11.30
CA GLY A 219 9.33 -22.10 12.73
C GLY A 219 10.44 -21.31 13.44
N PRO A 220 10.19 -20.67 14.60
CA PRO A 220 11.26 -19.98 15.32
C PRO A 220 12.33 -21.03 15.62
N ALA A 221 13.55 -20.83 15.09
CA ALA A 221 14.73 -21.56 15.53
C ALA A 221 14.73 -21.46 17.05
N GLY A 222 14.56 -22.61 17.70
CA GLY A 222 14.38 -22.69 19.14
C GLY A 222 15.46 -21.87 19.83
N ALA A 223 15.04 -20.91 20.64
CA ALA A 223 15.92 -20.27 21.60
C ALA A 223 16.49 -21.40 22.47
N SER A 224 17.76 -21.74 22.24
CA SER A 224 18.52 -22.46 23.23
C SER A 224 18.57 -21.57 24.46
N ALA A 225 17.90 -22.00 25.52
CA ALA A 225 18.05 -21.38 26.83
C ALA A 225 19.54 -21.44 27.21
N PRO A 226 20.13 -20.35 27.73
CA PRO A 226 21.43 -20.47 28.38
C PRO A 226 21.25 -21.31 29.65
N PRO A 227 22.23 -22.18 30.01
CA PRO A 227 22.15 -22.94 31.24
C PRO A 227 22.24 -21.99 32.43
N ALA A 228 21.44 -22.27 33.45
CA ALA A 228 21.58 -21.66 34.77
C ALA A 228 22.71 -22.36 35.54
N CYS A 229 23.60 -21.53 36.12
CA CYS A 229 24.81 -21.81 36.90
C CYS A 229 26.03 -22.35 36.12
#